data_AF-A0A7S0DG05-F1
#
_entry.id   AF-A0A7S0DG05-F1
#
_cell.length_a   1.000
_cell.length_b   1.000
_cell.length_c   1.000
_cell.angle_alpha   90.00
_cell.angle_beta   90.00
_cell.angle_gamma   90.00
#
_symmetry.space_group_name_H-M   'P 1'
#
loop_
_entity.id
_entity.type
_entity.pdbx_description
1 polymer ?
#
loop_
_entity_poly.entity_id
_entity_poly.type
_entity_poly.pdbx_seq_one_letter_code
_entity_poly.pdbx_strand_id
1 'polypeptide(L)'
;EESKKRKIGETELLEESEFLAANPGGGVVHVRCPSVDGDEHMNGQTLDLTVDAFDLPLSEFKKLVKDALGGLAANKQKISAAGLGFLTDKKTLAFYNLAGGSEVTLTLKERGGRKK
;
A
#
# COMPACT_ATOMS: atom_id res chain seq x y z
N GLU A 1 -12.75 -21.75 16.83
CA GLU A 1 -11.85 -21.44 15.72
C GLU A 1 -10.79 -20.46 16.21
N GLU A 2 -9.53 -20.88 16.18
CA GLU A 2 -8.39 -20.09 16.66
C GLU A 2 -8.04 -19.01 15.62
N SER A 3 -8.36 -17.74 15.94
CA SER A 3 -7.86 -16.61 15.18
C SER A 3 -6.35 -16.54 15.28
N LYS A 4 -5.66 -16.97 14.22
CA LYS A 4 -4.21 -16.90 14.07
C LYS A 4 -3.80 -15.44 13.80
N LYS A 5 -3.82 -14.64 14.85
CA LYS A 5 -3.27 -13.28 14.83
C LYS A 5 -1.75 -13.38 14.63
N ARG A 6 -1.23 -12.69 13.62
CA ARG A 6 0.20 -12.55 13.35
C ARG A 6 0.68 -11.19 13.84
N LYS A 7 1.87 -11.13 14.43
CA LYS A 7 2.48 -9.87 14.87
C LYS A 7 3.43 -9.37 13.77
N ILE A 8 3.12 -8.21 13.18
CA ILE A 8 4.02 -7.51 12.25
C ILE A 8 4.47 -6.21 12.92
N GLY A 9 5.73 -6.16 13.33
CA GLY A 9 6.25 -5.08 14.17
C GLY A 9 5.55 -5.04 15.52
N GLU A 10 5.00 -3.89 15.89
CA GLU A 10 4.17 -3.70 17.10
C GLU A 10 2.67 -3.92 16.84
N THR A 11 2.28 -4.20 15.59
CA THR A 11 0.87 -4.33 15.20
C THR A 11 0.44 -5.79 15.18
N GLU A 12 -0.64 -6.11 15.89
CA GLU A 12 -1.30 -7.41 15.83
C GLU A 12 -2.28 -7.41 14.65
N LEU A 13 -1.96 -8.20 13.62
CA LEU A 13 -2.73 -8.33 12.39
C LEU A 13 -3.40 -9.70 12.30
N LEU A 14 -4.50 -9.79 11.57
CA LEU A 14 -5.15 -11.05 11.23
C LEU A 14 -4.31 -11.82 10.20
N GLU A 15 -4.43 -13.15 10.20
CA GLU A 15 -3.92 -13.99 9.12
C GLU A 15 -4.59 -13.58 7.80
N GLU A 16 -3.84 -13.60 6.69
CA GLU A 16 -4.34 -13.29 5.35
C GLU A 16 -5.65 -14.01 5.04
N SER A 17 -5.74 -15.32 5.33
CA SER A 17 -6.96 -16.11 5.11
C SER A 17 -8.14 -15.64 5.97
N GLU A 18 -7.91 -15.24 7.21
CA GLU A 18 -8.95 -14.74 8.11
C GLU A 18 -9.39 -13.32 7.71
N PHE A 19 -8.45 -12.49 7.29
CA PHE A 19 -8.70 -11.16 6.76
C PHE A 19 -9.52 -11.21 5.46
N LEU A 20 -9.18 -12.12 4.54
CA LEU A 20 -9.93 -12.35 3.30
C LEU A 20 -11.31 -12.95 3.57
N ALA A 21 -11.44 -13.81 4.58
CA ALA A 21 -12.74 -14.34 4.99
C ALA A 21 -13.62 -13.25 5.63
N ALA A 22 -13.03 -12.33 6.40
CA ALA A 22 -13.72 -11.20 7.01
C ALA A 22 -14.07 -10.11 5.98
N ASN A 23 -13.26 -9.97 4.93
CA ASN A 23 -13.46 -9.03 3.82
C ASN A 23 -13.58 -9.81 2.51
N PRO A 24 -14.71 -10.49 2.26
CA PRO A 24 -14.95 -11.22 1.03
C PRO A 24 -15.22 -10.22 -0.09
N GLY A 25 -14.15 -9.68 -0.67
CA GLY A 25 -14.23 -8.73 -1.77
C GLY A 25 -13.05 -7.79 -1.87
N GLY A 26 -13.21 -6.86 -2.80
CA GLY A 26 -12.29 -5.77 -3.04
C GLY A 26 -12.59 -4.55 -2.17
N GLY A 27 -11.72 -3.55 -2.25
CA GLY A 27 -11.94 -2.27 -1.60
C GLY A 27 -11.13 -1.15 -2.24
N VAL A 28 -11.39 0.06 -1.79
CA VAL A 28 -10.64 1.24 -2.23
C VAL A 28 -9.52 1.50 -1.24
N VAL A 29 -8.27 1.58 -1.69
CA VAL A 29 -7.11 1.92 -0.85
C VAL A 29 -6.69 3.34 -1.18
N HIS A 30 -6.60 4.18 -0.15
CA HIS A 30 -6.19 5.58 -0.29
C HIS A 30 -4.67 5.67 -0.33
N VAL A 31 -4.10 6.05 -1.47
CA VAL A 31 -2.68 6.23 -1.70
C VAL A 31 -2.31 7.69 -1.54
N ARG A 32 -1.76 8.05 -0.39
CA ARG A 32 -1.29 9.40 -0.09
C ARG A 32 0.09 9.63 -0.68
N CYS A 33 0.19 10.57 -1.62
CA CYS A 33 1.44 11.02 -2.21
C CYS A 33 1.89 12.30 -1.49
N PRO A 34 3.12 12.38 -0.95
CA PRO A 34 3.66 13.62 -0.41
C PRO A 34 3.92 14.64 -1.52
N SER A 35 4.08 15.91 -1.16
CA SER A 35 4.55 16.93 -2.08
C SER A 35 6.08 16.80 -2.25
N VAL A 36 6.55 16.49 -3.45
CA VAL A 36 7.95 16.42 -3.84
C VAL A 36 8.17 17.43 -4.95
N ASP A 37 9.11 18.35 -4.72
CA ASP A 37 9.48 19.37 -5.69
C ASP A 37 10.13 18.73 -6.93
N GLY A 38 9.57 18.98 -8.11
CA GLY A 38 10.09 18.45 -9.38
C GLY A 38 9.47 17.13 -9.87
N ASP A 39 8.49 16.55 -9.17
CA ASP A 39 7.72 15.40 -9.66
C ASP A 39 6.23 15.75 -9.79
N GLU A 40 5.71 15.70 -11.01
CA GLU A 40 4.32 16.07 -11.33
C GLU A 40 3.27 15.14 -10.69
N HIS A 41 3.68 13.99 -10.18
CA HIS A 41 2.80 13.00 -9.57
C HIS A 41 2.70 13.18 -8.04
N MET A 42 3.73 13.79 -7.44
CA MET A 42 3.89 13.96 -6.01
C MET A 42 3.56 15.39 -5.59
N ASN A 43 2.27 15.75 -5.62
CA ASN A 43 1.82 17.11 -5.27
C ASN A 43 1.20 17.22 -3.87
N GLY A 44 1.25 16.17 -3.04
CA GLY A 44 0.50 16.16 -1.76
C GLY A 44 -0.94 15.63 -1.90
N GLN A 45 -1.25 14.95 -3.00
CA GLN A 45 -2.58 14.41 -3.30
C GLN A 45 -2.80 13.00 -2.72
N THR A 46 -4.06 12.62 -2.54
CA THR A 46 -4.46 11.25 -2.18
C THR A 46 -5.20 10.65 -3.36
N LEU A 47 -4.83 9.43 -3.75
CA LEU A 47 -5.40 8.70 -4.88
C LEU A 47 -6.18 7.49 -4.39
N ASP A 48 -7.38 7.31 -4.91
CA ASP A 48 -8.25 6.20 -4.55
C ASP A 48 -8.03 5.03 -5.50
N LEU A 49 -7.31 3.99 -5.04
CA LEU A 49 -7.06 2.79 -5.84
C LEU A 49 -8.01 1.68 -5.47
N THR A 50 -8.89 1.35 -6.41
CA THR A 50 -9.80 0.23 -6.27
C THR A 50 -9.04 -1.06 -6.54
N VAL A 51 -9.12 -2.01 -5.61
CA VAL A 51 -8.62 -3.37 -5.77
C VAL A 51 -9.79 -4.34 -5.69
N ASP A 52 -9.86 -5.33 -6.57
CA ASP A 52 -10.93 -6.33 -6.57
C ASP A 52 -10.78 -7.39 -5.48
N ALA A 53 -9.57 -7.58 -4.97
CA ALA A 53 -9.28 -8.50 -3.87
C ALA A 53 -8.05 -8.02 -3.08
N PHE A 54 -8.09 -8.17 -1.76
CA PHE A 54 -6.94 -7.87 -0.90
C PHE A 54 -5.82 -8.91 -1.00
N ASP A 55 -6.06 -10.07 -1.60
CA ASP A 55 -5.00 -11.04 -1.92
C ASP A 55 -4.05 -10.54 -3.02
N LEU A 56 -4.39 -9.42 -3.65
CA LEU A 56 -3.59 -8.83 -4.71
C LEU A 56 -2.17 -8.49 -4.19
N PRO A 57 -1.12 -8.98 -4.88
CA PRO A 57 0.26 -8.70 -4.49
C PRO A 57 0.61 -7.22 -4.70
N LEU A 58 1.45 -6.68 -3.82
CA LEU A 58 1.95 -5.31 -3.90
C LEU A 58 2.62 -4.99 -5.24
N SER A 59 3.18 -5.99 -5.92
CA SER A 59 3.73 -5.85 -7.27
C SER A 59 2.67 -5.40 -8.29
N GLU A 60 1.48 -6.01 -8.25
CA GLU A 60 0.34 -5.61 -9.11
C GLU A 60 -0.24 -4.28 -8.64
N PHE A 61 -0.34 -4.06 -7.33
CA PHE A 61 -0.86 -2.80 -6.79
C PHE A 61 -0.03 -1.60 -7.27
N LYS A 62 1.32 -1.72 -7.28
CA LYS A 62 2.21 -0.70 -7.86
C LYS A 62 1.98 -0.47 -9.35
N LYS A 63 1.53 -1.46 -10.12
CA LYS A 63 1.16 -1.24 -11.54
C LYS A 63 -0.09 -0.40 -11.65
N LEU A 64 -1.11 -0.65 -10.81
CA LEU A 64 -2.32 0.17 -10.75
C LEU A 64 -1.99 1.61 -10.36
N VAL A 65 -1.17 1.78 -9.31
CA VAL A 65 -0.64 3.08 -8.91
C VAL A 65 0.08 3.77 -10.07
N LYS A 66 0.97 3.07 -10.79
CA LYS A 66 1.70 3.62 -11.94
C LYS A 66 0.74 4.14 -13.01
N ASP A 67 -0.30 3.38 -13.31
CA ASP A 67 -1.31 3.72 -14.31
C ASP A 67 -2.14 4.93 -13.86
N ALA A 68 -2.58 4.92 -12.60
CA ALA A 68 -3.30 6.04 -11.98
C ALA A 68 -2.44 7.33 -11.90
N LEU A 69 -1.14 7.18 -11.67
CA LEU A 69 -0.17 8.26 -11.73
C LEU A 69 0.32 8.53 -13.16
N GLY A 70 -0.29 8.01 -14.21
CA GLY A 70 0.05 8.41 -15.59
C GLY A 70 1.47 8.08 -16.06
N GLY A 71 2.19 7.16 -15.41
CA GLY A 71 3.49 6.68 -15.91
C GLY A 71 4.61 6.52 -14.88
N LEU A 72 4.40 6.86 -13.60
CA LEU A 72 5.44 6.71 -12.58
C LEU A 72 5.87 5.25 -12.44
N ALA A 73 7.09 4.90 -12.84
CA ALA A 73 7.54 3.50 -12.84
C ALA A 73 7.46 2.85 -11.43
N ALA A 74 6.87 1.65 -11.35
CA ALA A 74 6.74 0.88 -10.10
C ALA A 74 8.06 0.68 -9.34
N ASN A 75 9.19 0.66 -10.04
CA ASN A 75 10.52 0.58 -9.43
C ASN A 75 10.93 1.84 -8.65
N LYS A 76 10.43 3.00 -9.09
CA LYS A 76 10.60 4.30 -8.41
C LYS A 76 9.54 4.52 -7.33
N GLN A 77 8.58 3.62 -7.15
CA GLN A 77 7.54 3.75 -6.14
C GLN A 77 7.88 2.93 -4.90
N LYS A 78 7.68 3.52 -3.73
CA LYS A 78 7.86 2.88 -2.44
C LYS A 78 6.62 3.13 -1.59
N ILE A 79 5.83 2.08 -1.40
CA ILE A 79 4.57 2.16 -0.65
C ILE A 79 4.86 1.81 0.81
N SER A 80 4.29 2.58 1.71
CA SER A 80 4.38 2.39 3.14
C SER A 80 3.00 2.48 3.78
N ALA A 81 2.77 1.73 4.84
CA ALA A 81 1.54 1.79 5.62
C ALA A 81 1.85 2.25 7.05
N ALA A 82 0.91 2.96 7.66
CA ALA A 82 1.02 3.39 9.04
C ALA A 82 1.15 2.16 9.96
N GLY A 83 2.15 2.16 10.85
CA GLY A 83 2.42 1.04 11.78
C GLY A 83 3.16 -0.17 11.19
N LEU A 84 3.15 -0.35 9.87
CA LEU A 84 3.81 -1.49 9.19
C LEU A 84 5.09 -1.10 8.44
N GLY A 85 5.32 0.21 8.24
CA GLY A 85 6.48 0.71 7.54
C GLY A 85 6.40 0.42 6.04
N PHE A 86 7.49 -0.06 5.45
CA PHE A 86 7.56 -0.26 3.99
C PHE A 86 7.01 -1.62 3.56
N LEU A 87 6.10 -1.58 2.59
CA LEU A 87 5.48 -2.77 2.02
C LEU A 87 6.38 -3.36 0.93
N THR A 88 6.51 -4.69 0.95
CA THR A 88 7.33 -5.46 -0.01
C THR A 88 6.45 -6.04 -1.11
N ASP A 89 6.95 -6.03 -2.35
CA ASP A 89 6.30 -6.61 -3.53
C ASP A 89 6.01 -8.12 -3.42
N LYS A 90 6.80 -8.86 -2.66
CA LYS A 90 6.59 -10.30 -2.36
C LYS A 90 5.40 -10.57 -1.43
N LYS A 91 4.73 -9.53 -0.91
CA LYS A 91 3.61 -9.63 0.04
C LYS A 91 2.35 -9.01 -0.56
N THR A 92 1.20 -9.46 -0.08
CA THR A 92 -0.15 -9.05 -0.52
C THR A 92 -0.70 -7.93 0.36
N LEU A 93 -1.77 -7.26 -0.08
CA LEU A 93 -2.46 -6.25 0.74
C LEU A 93 -3.05 -6.88 2.01
N ALA A 94 -3.63 -8.08 1.89
CA ALA A 94 -4.21 -8.85 2.99
C ALA A 94 -3.14 -9.31 4.00
N PHE A 95 -1.91 -9.62 3.56
CA PHE A 95 -0.78 -9.88 4.46
C PHE A 95 -0.51 -8.70 5.41
N TYR A 96 -0.76 -7.48 4.94
CA TYR A 96 -0.63 -6.24 5.71
C TYR A 96 -1.97 -5.75 6.28
N ASN A 97 -3.05 -6.54 6.13
CA ASN A 97 -4.41 -6.20 6.57
C ASN A 97 -4.90 -4.84 6.03
N LEU A 98 -4.48 -4.49 4.81
CA LEU A 98 -4.95 -3.30 4.14
C LEU A 98 -6.36 -3.56 3.61
N ALA A 99 -7.36 -3.01 4.31
CA ALA A 99 -8.78 -3.08 3.95
C ALA A 99 -9.19 -1.91 3.06
N GLY A 100 -10.41 -1.97 2.53
CA GLY A 100 -11.05 -0.82 1.89
C GLY A 100 -11.14 0.35 2.89
N GLY A 101 -10.74 1.53 2.47
CA GLY A 101 -10.57 2.74 3.27
C GLY A 101 -9.20 2.88 3.92
N SER A 102 -8.28 1.92 3.76
CA SER A 102 -6.93 2.02 4.35
C SER A 102 -6.11 3.11 3.66
N GLU A 103 -5.39 3.90 4.46
CA GLU A 103 -4.45 4.90 3.96
C GLU A 103 -3.02 4.33 3.89
N VAL A 104 -2.44 4.31 2.71
CA VAL A 104 -1.03 4.01 2.47
C VAL A 104 -0.32 5.25 1.96
N THR A 105 0.90 5.48 2.42
CA THR A 105 1.74 6.56 1.92
C THR A 105 2.65 6.04 0.83
N LEU A 106 2.53 6.62 -0.36
CA LEU A 106 3.45 6.38 -1.45
C LEU A 106 4.59 7.38 -1.40
N THR A 107 5.81 6.91 -1.54
CA THR A 107 7.03 7.73 -1.58
C THR A 107 7.84 7.37 -2.80
N LEU A 108 8.60 8.32 -3.34
CA LEU A 108 9.56 8.01 -4.40
C LEU A 108 10.75 7.24 -3.81
N LYS A 109 11.15 6.16 -4.46
CA LYS A 109 12.40 5.44 -4.23
C LYS A 109 13.53 6.25 -4.84
N GLU A 110 13.81 7.39 -4.24
CA GLU A 110 14.94 8.24 -4.59
C GLU A 110 15.97 8.20 -3.45
N ARG A 111 17.25 8.16 -3.83
CA ARG A 111 18.38 8.02 -2.92
C ARG A 111 18.42 9.23 -1.98
N GLY A 112 18.07 9.04 -0.70
CA GLY A 112 18.49 9.94 0.38
C GLY A 112 18.30 11.44 0.12
N GLY A 113 17.11 11.85 -0.33
CA GLY A 113 16.74 13.26 -0.49
C GLY A 113 16.48 13.93 0.86
N ARG A 114 17.57 14.28 1.55
CA ARG A 114 17.74 15.34 2.56
C ARG A 114 16.46 16.15 2.86
N LYS A 115 15.71 15.80 3.91
CA LYS A 115 14.82 16.77 4.56
C LYS A 115 15.61 17.52 5.64
N LYS A 116 15.61 18.84 5.50
CA LYS A 116 15.97 19.83 6.52
C LYS A 116 15.15 19.63 7.78
#